data_AF-A0AAU3VQ30-F1
#
_entry.id   AF-A0AAU3VQ30-F1
#
_cell.length_a   1.000
_cell.length_b   1.000
_cell.length_c   1.000
_cell.angle_alpha   90.00
_cell.angle_beta   90.00
_cell.angle_gamma   90.00
#
_symmetry.space_group_name_H-M   'P 1'
#
loop_
_entity.id
_entity.type
_entity.pdbx_description
1 polymer ?
#
loop_
_entity_poly.entity_id
_entity_poly.type
_entity_poly.pdbx_seq_one_letter_code
_entity_poly.pdbx_strand_id
1 'polypeptide(L)'
;MAEDWLRTRPACGEHAEVIGELRALVVEQPLRERLWALLMLALHRTGRRADALGAYDQARARLVDELGLDPGRELSALHQRILNGDPTLTAGTTGTPELFAGR
;
A
#
# COMPACT_ATOMS: atom_id res chain seq x y z
N MET A 1 17.32 7.16 -6.72
CA MET A 1 16.33 7.61 -7.73
C MET A 1 15.42 6.45 -8.09
N ALA A 2 14.58 6.02 -7.14
CA ALA A 2 13.64 4.90 -7.32
C ALA A 2 12.18 5.39 -7.41
N GLU A 3 11.97 6.70 -7.49
CA GLU A 3 10.67 7.33 -7.24
C GLU A 3 9.98 7.80 -8.53
N ASP A 4 10.64 7.75 -9.68
CA ASP A 4 10.12 8.26 -10.95
C ASP A 4 9.31 7.23 -11.77
N TRP A 5 9.52 5.93 -11.52
CA TRP A 5 8.93 4.83 -12.29
C TRP A 5 7.42 4.66 -12.11
N LEU A 6 6.85 5.21 -11.04
CA LEU A 6 5.43 5.08 -10.73
C LEU A 6 4.52 6.02 -11.55
N ARG A 7 5.11 7.00 -12.27
CA ARG A 7 4.36 8.12 -12.87
C ARG A 7 3.87 7.86 -14.31
N THR A 8 4.44 6.90 -15.03
CA THR A 8 4.30 6.82 -16.51
C THR A 8 3.62 5.57 -17.08
N ARG A 9 3.10 4.62 -16.28
CA ARG A 9 2.56 3.36 -16.83
C ARG A 9 1.03 3.37 -17.03
N PRO A 10 0.53 3.04 -18.24
CA PRO A 10 -0.90 3.02 -18.56
C PRO A 10 -1.63 1.84 -17.90
N ALA A 11 -2.92 2.08 -17.63
CA ALA A 11 -3.77 1.26 -16.78
C ALA A 11 -3.96 -0.19 -17.27
N CYS A 12 -3.99 -1.11 -16.32
CA CYS A 12 -4.52 -2.48 -16.39
C CYS A 12 -3.53 -3.65 -16.63
N GLY A 13 -2.41 -3.48 -17.33
CA GLY A 13 -1.45 -4.58 -17.58
C GLY A 13 -0.33 -4.71 -16.53
N GLU A 14 0.33 -3.60 -16.21
CA GLU A 14 1.54 -3.58 -15.38
C GLU A 14 1.24 -3.52 -13.87
N HIS A 15 -0.01 -3.27 -13.47
CA HIS A 15 -0.38 -3.26 -12.06
C HIS A 15 -0.29 -4.66 -11.43
N ALA A 16 -0.57 -5.72 -12.20
CA ALA A 16 -0.47 -7.09 -11.70
C ALA A 16 0.98 -7.50 -11.41
N GLU A 17 1.92 -7.08 -12.27
CA GLU A 17 3.36 -7.31 -12.10
C GLU A 17 3.88 -6.57 -10.85
N VAL A 18 3.54 -5.28 -10.72
CA VAL A 18 3.90 -4.47 -9.53
C VAL A 18 3.29 -5.04 -8.24
N ILE A 19 2.06 -5.54 -8.28
CA ILE A 19 1.44 -6.21 -7.12
C ILE A 19 2.21 -7.49 -6.77
N GLY A 20 2.65 -8.25 -7.78
CA GLY A 20 3.46 -9.46 -7.58
C GLY A 20 4.80 -9.15 -6.90
N GLU A 21 5.52 -8.15 -7.40
CA GLU A 21 6.79 -7.70 -6.80
C GLU A 21 6.59 -7.16 -5.38
N LEU A 22 5.56 -6.32 -5.16
CA LEU A 22 5.26 -5.80 -3.83
C LEU A 22 4.89 -6.92 -2.85
N ARG A 23 4.17 -7.95 -3.31
CA ARG A 23 3.87 -9.14 -2.49
C ARG A 23 5.13 -9.89 -2.08
N ALA A 24 6.09 -10.06 -3.00
CA ALA A 24 7.37 -10.66 -2.66
C ALA A 24 8.12 -9.80 -1.62
N LEU A 25 8.20 -8.49 -1.85
CA LEU A 25 8.89 -7.56 -0.97
C LEU A 25 8.28 -7.47 0.44
N VAL A 26 6.95 -7.52 0.59
CA VAL A 26 6.32 -7.55 1.94
C VAL A 26 6.50 -8.89 2.65
N VAL A 27 6.73 -9.98 1.91
CA VAL A 27 7.09 -11.28 2.49
C VAL A 27 8.54 -11.27 2.95
N GLU A 28 9.44 -10.67 2.18
CA GLU A 28 10.86 -10.51 2.56
C GLU A 28 11.07 -9.48 3.67
N GLN A 29 10.26 -8.41 3.69
CA GLN A 29 10.37 -7.29 4.61
C GLN A 29 9.01 -6.96 5.25
N PRO A 30 8.44 -7.87 6.07
CA PRO A 30 7.10 -7.73 6.63
C PRO A 30 6.94 -6.56 7.60
N LEU A 31 8.05 -6.05 8.16
CA LEU A 31 8.04 -4.93 9.09
C LEU A 31 8.00 -3.55 8.40
N ARG A 32 8.11 -3.51 7.06
CA ARG A 32 8.08 -2.25 6.32
C ARG A 32 6.65 -1.87 5.94
N GLU A 33 6.02 -1.09 6.81
CA GLU A 33 4.67 -0.54 6.63
C GLU A 33 4.46 0.16 5.28
N ARG A 34 5.50 0.85 4.79
CA ARG A 34 5.47 1.53 3.49
C ARG A 34 5.27 0.58 2.32
N LEU A 35 5.84 -0.64 2.38
CA LEU A 35 5.63 -1.65 1.34
C LEU A 35 4.18 -2.16 1.36
N TRP A 36 3.62 -2.37 2.55
CA TRP A 36 2.20 -2.71 2.72
C TRP A 36 1.28 -1.61 2.18
N ALA A 37 1.57 -0.34 2.46
CA ALA A 37 0.80 0.79 1.94
C ALA A 37 0.81 0.86 0.40
N LEU A 38 1.96 0.64 -0.22
CA LEU A 38 2.08 0.59 -1.69
C LEU A 38 1.28 -0.58 -2.27
N LEU A 39 1.34 -1.77 -1.64
CA LEU A 39 0.56 -2.94 -2.05
C LEU A 39 -0.94 -2.68 -1.97
N MET A 40 -1.41 -2.11 -0.85
CA MET A 40 -2.81 -1.73 -0.67
C MET A 40 -3.29 -0.75 -1.75
N LEU A 41 -2.49 0.26 -2.06
CA LEU A 41 -2.82 1.25 -3.07
C LEU A 41 -2.89 0.63 -4.47
N ALA A 42 -1.92 -0.21 -4.84
CA ALA A 42 -1.92 -0.90 -6.12
C ALA A 42 -3.14 -1.83 -6.28
N LEU A 43 -3.50 -2.56 -5.22
CA LEU A 43 -4.71 -3.40 -5.18
C LEU A 43 -5.99 -2.56 -5.28
N HIS A 44 -6.05 -1.41 -4.61
CA HIS A 44 -7.20 -0.52 -4.70
C HIS A 44 -7.38 0.06 -6.10
N ARG A 45 -6.29 0.52 -6.74
CA ARG A 45 -6.32 1.10 -8.10
C ARG A 45 -6.71 0.10 -9.19
N THR A 46 -6.48 -1.20 -8.94
CA THR A 46 -6.93 -2.29 -9.83
C THR A 46 -8.37 -2.73 -9.58
N GLY A 47 -9.11 -2.03 -8.70
CA GLY A 47 -10.48 -2.38 -8.32
C GLY A 47 -10.58 -3.52 -7.29
N ARG A 48 -9.44 -4.07 -6.85
CA ARG A 48 -9.37 -5.17 -5.87
C ARG A 48 -9.37 -4.64 -4.44
N ARG A 49 -10.43 -3.92 -4.08
CA ARG A 49 -10.58 -3.32 -2.75
C ARG A 49 -10.54 -4.37 -1.62
N ALA A 50 -11.15 -5.53 -1.80
CA ALA A 50 -11.13 -6.61 -0.81
C ALA A 50 -9.70 -7.10 -0.52
N ASP A 51 -8.88 -7.30 -1.56
CA ASP A 51 -7.47 -7.67 -1.40
C ASP A 51 -6.66 -6.57 -0.72
N ALA A 52 -6.93 -5.30 -1.01
CA ALA A 52 -6.26 -4.19 -0.34
C ALA A 52 -6.54 -4.21 1.18
N LEU A 53 -7.78 -4.44 1.59
CA LEU A 53 -8.13 -4.56 3.01
C LEU A 53 -7.50 -5.81 3.65
N GLY A 54 -7.45 -6.93 2.92
CA GLY A 54 -6.77 -8.14 3.38
C GLY A 54 -5.26 -8.00 3.51
N ALA A 55 -4.62 -7.13 2.73
CA ALA A 55 -3.19 -6.81 2.89
C ALA A 55 -2.92 -6.02 4.18
N TYR A 56 -3.81 -5.12 4.58
CA TYR A 56 -3.70 -4.42 5.87
C TYR A 56 -3.80 -5.37 7.06
N ASP A 57 -4.76 -6.30 7.02
CA ASP A 57 -4.96 -7.25 8.11
C ASP A 57 -3.73 -8.14 8.31
N GLN A 58 -3.13 -8.59 7.19
CA GLN A 58 -1.86 -9.30 7.22
C GLN A 58 -0.73 -8.44 7.77
N ALA A 59 -0.59 -7.19 7.32
CA ALA A 59 0.43 -6.26 7.83
C ALA A 59 0.31 -6.09 9.34
N ARG A 60 -0.92 -5.83 9.83
CA ARG A 60 -1.22 -5.66 11.24
C ARG A 60 -0.87 -6.92 12.04
N ALA A 61 -1.28 -8.09 11.56
CA ALA A 61 -0.96 -9.35 12.22
C ALA A 61 0.56 -9.53 12.34
N ARG A 62 1.33 -9.25 11.28
CA ARG A 62 2.80 -9.38 11.30
C ARG A 62 3.48 -8.36 12.22
N LEU A 63 3.03 -7.11 12.22
CA LEU A 63 3.59 -6.06 13.08
C LEU A 63 3.30 -6.35 14.57
N VAL A 64 2.10 -6.83 14.88
CA VAL A 64 1.73 -7.21 16.24
C VAL A 64 2.48 -8.47 16.68
N ASP A 65 2.62 -9.47 15.82
CA ASP A 65 3.31 -10.73 16.13
C ASP A 65 4.83 -10.52 16.33
N GLU A 66 5.48 -9.79 15.42
CA GLU A 66 6.94 -9.63 15.42
C GLU A 66 7.44 -8.47 16.30
N LEU A 67 6.68 -7.37 16.37
CA LEU A 67 7.08 -6.16 17.12
C LEU A 67 6.19 -5.87 18.34
N GLY A 68 5.02 -6.51 18.47
CA GLY A 68 4.04 -6.15 19.49
C GLY A 68 3.41 -4.76 19.27
N LEU A 69 3.55 -4.19 18.07
CA LEU A 69 3.13 -2.84 17.73
C LEU A 69 1.91 -2.85 16.80
N ASP A 70 1.00 -1.91 17.00
CA ASP A 70 -0.11 -1.66 16.09
C ASP A 70 0.40 -0.87 14.85
N PRO A 71 -0.19 -1.07 13.66
CA PRO A 71 0.13 -0.32 12.45
C PRO A 71 0.10 1.21 12.68
N GLY A 72 1.13 1.87 12.15
CA GLY A 72 1.30 3.31 12.18
C GLY A 72 0.09 4.06 11.64
N ARG A 73 -0.08 5.30 12.12
CA ARG A 73 -1.26 6.14 11.81
C ARG A 73 -1.51 6.29 10.32
N GLU A 74 -0.47 6.27 9.51
CA GLU A 74 -0.56 6.41 8.07
C GLU A 74 -1.15 5.18 7.38
N LEU A 75 -0.72 3.98 7.80
CA LEU A 75 -1.24 2.74 7.26
C LEU A 75 -2.71 2.58 7.64
N SER A 76 -3.05 2.93 8.88
CA SER A 76 -4.43 2.97 9.37
C SER A 76 -5.27 4.04 8.65
N ALA A 77 -4.72 5.22 8.36
CA ALA A 77 -5.39 6.26 7.58
C ALA A 77 -5.66 5.82 6.13
N LEU A 78 -4.69 5.15 5.49
CA LEU A 78 -4.87 4.58 4.16
C LEU A 78 -5.98 3.52 4.14
N HIS A 79 -6.01 2.63 5.13
CA HIS A 79 -7.07 1.65 5.29
C HIS A 79 -8.46 2.31 5.37
N GLN A 80 -8.59 3.35 6.20
CA GLN A 80 -9.84 4.12 6.32
C GLN A 80 -10.24 4.80 5.00
N ARG A 81 -9.29 5.39 4.26
CA ARG A 81 -9.59 6.00 2.95
C ARG A 81 -10.04 4.97 1.92
N ILE A 82 -9.44 3.78 1.93
CA ILE A 82 -9.88 2.66 1.07
C ILE A 82 -11.27 2.18 1.47
N LEU A 83 -11.60 2.13 2.77
CA LEU A 83 -12.95 1.84 3.27
C LEU A 83 -13.97 2.91 2.85
N ASN A 84 -13.57 4.17 2.81
CA ASN A 84 -14.45 5.25 2.36
C ASN A 84 -14.58 5.32 0.83
N GLY A 85 -13.80 4.54 0.07
CA GLY A 85 -13.80 4.58 -1.39
C GLY A 85 -13.33 5.93 -1.92
N ASP A 86 -12.35 6.52 -1.25
CA ASP A 86 -11.90 7.88 -1.52
C ASP A 86 -11.34 8.02 -2.97
N PRO A 87 -11.98 8.83 -3.84
CA PRO A 87 -11.58 8.95 -5.24
C PRO A 87 -10.20 9.62 -5.43
N THR A 88 -9.67 10.29 -4.40
CA THR A 88 -8.32 10.86 -4.44
C THR A 88 -7.23 9.79 -4.50
N LEU A 89 -7.52 8.56 -4.05
CA LEU A 89 -6.61 7.40 -4.16
C LEU A 89 -6.46 6.91 -5.61
N THR A 90 -7.47 7.15 -6.45
CA THR A 90 -7.48 6.79 -7.87
C THR A 90 -6.98 7.93 -8.77
N ALA A 91 -7.25 9.19 -8.43
CA ALA A 91 -7.06 10.36 -9.30
C ALA A 91 -5.59 10.75 -9.62
N GLY A 92 -4.60 10.09 -9.04
CA GLY A 92 -3.20 10.26 -9.48
C GLY A 92 -2.47 11.45 -8.86
N THR A 93 -2.85 11.86 -7.65
CA THR A 93 -1.87 12.47 -6.75
C THR A 93 -1.17 11.35 -6.02
N THR A 94 0.13 11.23 -6.25
CA THR A 94 1.13 10.49 -5.47
C THR A 94 0.86 10.61 -3.96
N GLY A 95 -0.04 9.80 -3.40
CA GLY A 95 -0.41 9.86 -1.99
C GLY A 95 0.54 9.12 -1.05
N THR A 96 1.67 8.61 -1.55
CA THR A 96 2.50 7.59 -0.85
C THR A 96 4.02 7.83 -0.82
N PRO A 97 4.49 9.08 -0.78
CA PRO A 97 5.72 9.36 -0.01
C PRO A 97 5.52 10.39 1.10
N GLU A 98 4.60 11.35 0.94
CA GLU A 98 4.53 12.52 1.83
C GLU A 98 3.86 12.23 3.18
N LEU A 99 3.04 11.18 3.27
CA LEU A 99 2.51 10.72 4.55
C LEU A 99 3.67 10.20 5.43
N PHE A 100 4.62 9.44 4.84
CA PHE A 100 5.69 8.72 5.55
C PHE A 100 6.96 9.56 5.71
N ALA A 101 6.99 10.75 5.11
CA ALA A 101 8.03 11.75 5.25
C ALA A 101 7.82 12.51 6.57
N GLY A 102 8.07 11.84 7.69
CA GLY A 102 8.15 12.49 8.98
C GLY A 102 9.36 13.43 9.04
N ARG A 103 9.14 14.70 8.66
CA ARG A 103 9.94 15.91 8.92
C ARG A 103 11.32 16.06 8.25
#